data_AF-A0A919TN21-F1
#
_entry.id   AF-A0A919TN21-F1
#
_cell.length_a   1.000
_cell.length_b   1.000
_cell.length_c   1.000
_cell.angle_alpha   90.00
_cell.angle_beta   90.00
_cell.angle_gamma   90.00
#
_symmetry.space_group_name_H-M   'P 1'
#
loop_
_entity.id
_entity.type
_entity.pdbx_description
1 polymer ?
#
loop_
_entity_poly.entity_id
_entity_poly.type
_entity_poly.pdbx_seq_one_letter_code
_entity_poly.pdbx_strand_id
1 'polypeptide(L)'
;MTRVSQPGGSVAGEVTNSWPSWALAAEDRDESELALALFGGLPAELADESVAVSRAALLLRVGQPAQAVAVLAEHGYTKLPEVNRAAWPDLVLAAGSAAVGDQAAYRWLMACVRRFQDASDAWRLNYLVAAAATGVHDRPTADQAWHTLVAQYGIVTPVTAAEFGAVVVAGRDPRDVRAATVAVATAVTGLHDIGVPIEQNPEPTLRAARALQARGDVAGARLLLHVVRRRIPHNAALDGAQAKLTPVAAMRRHRLLVVVLWCLAPTLLPLGVAGGLIVLAVSRAWQRWVPIPGLSRPDSSVWRAFRGLSYDPYSDPRDPPPKDQAGYYGLAALLSLLFVALPLAAPTTALVNALTGGGDATDAGRPIVVGTWLLLCIGIPGLVFLIARQAHRQMRARQHRRDRQAAQRARLSQAKRCHCWQVRSISGEFAVEYERQHLHPEASPPLPVALPGTAGLGRCPTTGALWLTLDADDAGKALLLRGTTPPENESKPEPGGLYI
;
A
#
# COMPACT_ATOMS: atom_id res chain seq x y z
N MET A 1 23.49 -0.14 -42.95
CA MET A 1 23.58 1.19 -42.32
C MET A 1 24.85 1.25 -41.49
N THR A 2 25.92 1.77 -42.06
CA THR A 2 27.23 1.96 -41.42
C THR A 2 27.18 3.27 -40.65
N ARG A 3 27.19 3.21 -39.31
CA ARG A 3 27.28 4.40 -38.45
C ARG A 3 28.63 5.06 -38.68
N VAL A 4 28.60 6.34 -39.03
CA VAL A 4 29.77 7.23 -38.97
C VAL A 4 29.97 7.55 -37.48
N SER A 5 31.01 6.97 -36.88
CA SER A 5 31.41 7.27 -35.51
C SER A 5 31.93 8.70 -35.45
N GLN A 6 31.17 9.64 -34.87
CA GLN A 6 31.75 10.93 -34.49
C GLN A 6 32.84 10.72 -33.43
N PRO A 7 33.89 11.57 -33.40
CA PRO A 7 34.98 11.46 -32.45
C PRO A 7 34.43 11.52 -31.02
N GLY A 8 34.74 10.47 -30.26
CA GLY A 8 34.13 10.16 -28.97
C GLY A 8 34.23 11.31 -27.98
N GLY A 9 33.06 11.82 -27.58
CA GLY A 9 32.94 12.48 -26.29
C GLY A 9 33.47 11.52 -25.23
N SER A 10 34.32 12.02 -24.32
CA SER A 10 34.79 11.17 -23.22
C SER A 10 33.58 10.70 -22.40
N VAL A 11 33.54 9.42 -22.00
CA VAL A 11 32.47 8.87 -21.15
C VAL A 11 32.29 9.73 -19.90
N ALA A 12 33.37 10.31 -19.37
CA ALA A 12 33.33 11.25 -18.26
C ALA A 12 32.47 12.51 -18.55
N GLY A 13 32.57 13.09 -19.75
CA GLY A 13 31.74 14.22 -20.15
C GLY A 13 30.25 13.85 -20.26
N GLU A 14 29.94 12.67 -20.80
CA GLU A 14 28.56 12.18 -20.88
C GLU A 14 27.95 11.89 -19.51
N VAL A 15 28.74 11.35 -18.58
CA VAL A 15 28.34 11.13 -17.17
C VAL A 15 27.98 12.45 -16.51
N THR A 16 28.86 13.46 -16.63
CA THR A 16 28.64 14.80 -16.07
C THR A 16 27.37 15.44 -16.63
N ASN A 17 27.13 15.36 -17.95
CA ASN A 17 25.94 15.90 -18.58
C ASN A 17 24.64 15.13 -18.23
N SER A 18 24.76 13.83 -17.92
CA SER A 18 23.62 12.99 -17.54
C SER A 18 23.19 13.18 -16.09
N TRP A 19 24.04 13.77 -15.26
CA TRP A 19 23.84 13.88 -13.82
C TRP A 19 22.55 14.60 -13.40
N PRO A 20 22.19 15.77 -13.97
CA PRO A 20 20.92 16.42 -13.66
C PRO A 20 19.72 15.56 -14.06
N SER A 21 19.83 14.81 -15.17
CA SER A 21 18.77 13.90 -15.62
C SER A 21 18.57 12.72 -14.67
N TRP A 22 19.66 12.18 -14.11
CA TRP A 22 19.56 11.15 -13.06
C TRP A 22 18.92 11.69 -11.78
N ALA A 23 19.30 12.89 -11.35
CA ALA A 23 18.71 13.52 -10.16
C ALA A 23 17.20 13.73 -10.33
N LEU A 24 16.77 14.26 -11.49
CA LEU A 24 15.35 14.42 -11.82
C LEU A 24 14.62 13.07 -11.96
N ALA A 25 15.25 12.06 -12.57
CA ALA A 25 14.66 10.73 -12.70
C ALA A 25 14.48 10.02 -11.35
N ALA A 26 15.38 10.26 -10.39
CA ALA A 26 15.26 9.81 -9.01
C ALA A 26 14.15 10.57 -8.27
N GLU A 27 14.06 11.89 -8.47
CA GLU A 27 12.99 12.73 -7.93
C GLU A 27 11.61 12.27 -8.42
N ASP A 28 11.46 12.01 -9.72
CA ASP A 28 10.22 11.50 -10.33
C ASP A 28 9.78 10.14 -9.73
N ARG A 29 10.69 9.42 -9.05
CA ARG A 29 10.43 8.14 -8.35
C ARG A 29 10.28 8.26 -6.84
N ASP A 30 10.30 9.47 -6.30
CA ASP A 30 10.34 9.74 -4.86
C ASP A 30 11.57 9.13 -4.15
N GLU A 31 12.64 8.80 -4.88
CA GLU A 31 13.93 8.35 -4.31
C GLU A 31 14.69 9.57 -3.79
N SER A 32 14.12 10.21 -2.78
CA SER A 32 14.45 11.59 -2.41
C SER A 32 15.85 11.72 -1.84
N GLU A 33 16.31 10.74 -1.07
CA GLU A 33 17.68 10.72 -0.54
C GLU A 33 18.71 10.60 -1.66
N LEU A 34 18.46 9.71 -2.63
CA LEU A 34 19.29 9.54 -3.81
C LEU A 34 19.28 10.80 -4.69
N ALA A 35 18.11 11.37 -4.95
CA ALA A 35 17.99 12.60 -5.72
C ALA A 35 18.72 13.78 -5.05
N LEU A 36 18.63 13.93 -3.72
CA LEU A 36 19.40 14.93 -2.96
C LEU A 36 20.90 14.67 -3.03
N ALA A 37 21.35 13.40 -2.94
CA ALA A 37 22.76 13.04 -3.10
C ALA A 37 23.27 13.36 -4.51
N LEU A 38 22.47 13.08 -5.54
CA LEU A 38 22.78 13.41 -6.93
C LEU A 38 22.83 14.94 -7.11
N PHE A 39 21.86 15.69 -6.63
CA PHE A 39 21.91 17.16 -6.70
C PHE A 39 23.10 17.75 -5.93
N GLY A 40 23.44 17.19 -4.76
CA GLY A 40 24.61 17.62 -3.97
C GLY A 40 25.95 17.27 -4.61
N GLY A 41 25.98 16.30 -5.52
CA GLY A 41 27.16 15.88 -6.26
C GLY A 41 27.39 16.56 -7.60
N LEU A 42 26.52 17.49 -7.99
CA LEU A 42 26.68 18.22 -9.24
C LEU A 42 27.91 19.14 -9.19
N PRO A 43 28.74 19.17 -10.25
CA PRO A 43 29.76 20.20 -10.41
C PRO A 43 29.14 21.59 -10.34
N ALA A 44 29.87 22.57 -9.78
CA ALA A 44 29.38 23.95 -9.63
C ALA A 44 28.94 24.58 -10.96
N GLU A 45 29.56 24.18 -12.07
CA GLU A 45 29.24 24.62 -13.44
C GLU A 45 27.85 24.16 -13.92
N LEU A 46 27.35 23.05 -13.36
CA LEU A 46 26.03 22.48 -13.68
C LEU A 46 24.98 22.77 -12.59
N ALA A 47 25.40 23.31 -11.44
CA ALA A 47 24.53 23.70 -10.34
C ALA A 47 23.89 25.07 -10.61
N ASP A 48 23.10 25.14 -11.68
CA ASP A 48 22.40 26.36 -12.05
C ASP A 48 21.18 26.63 -11.12
N GLU A 49 20.52 27.76 -11.38
CA GLU A 49 19.34 28.18 -10.65
C GLU A 49 18.20 27.14 -10.69
N SER A 50 17.99 26.48 -11.82
CA SER A 50 16.95 25.47 -12.02
C SER A 50 17.19 24.25 -11.14
N VAL A 51 18.46 23.82 -11.04
CA VAL A 51 18.90 22.75 -10.13
C VAL A 51 18.67 23.14 -8.68
N ALA A 52 19.05 24.35 -8.28
CA ALA A 52 18.86 24.82 -6.90
C ALA A 52 17.38 24.85 -6.49
N VAL A 53 16.51 25.32 -7.38
CA VAL A 53 15.06 25.36 -7.16
C VAL A 53 14.45 23.96 -7.09
N SER A 54 14.91 23.03 -7.94
CA SER A 54 14.47 21.62 -7.90
C SER A 54 14.90 20.94 -6.61
N ARG A 55 16.16 21.14 -6.19
CA ARG A 55 16.69 20.66 -4.91
C ARG A 55 15.91 21.23 -3.72
N ALA A 56 15.59 22.53 -3.72
CA ALA A 56 14.79 23.15 -2.67
C ALA A 56 13.37 22.57 -2.62
N ALA A 57 12.72 22.38 -3.77
CA ALA A 57 11.39 21.75 -3.85
C ALA A 57 11.42 20.31 -3.32
N LEU A 58 12.48 19.55 -3.60
CA LEU A 58 12.68 18.21 -3.05
C LEU A 58 12.90 18.22 -1.53
N LEU A 59 13.73 19.13 -1.02
CA LEU A 59 13.95 19.32 0.42
C LEU A 59 12.63 19.59 1.18
N LEU A 60 11.68 20.31 0.56
CA LEU A 60 10.35 20.49 1.12
C LEU A 60 9.56 19.18 1.20
N ARG A 61 9.60 18.34 0.16
CA ARG A 61 8.89 17.05 0.14
C ARG A 61 9.40 16.07 1.20
N VAL A 62 10.69 16.11 1.52
CA VAL A 62 11.27 15.28 2.59
C VAL A 62 11.14 15.90 3.99
N GLY A 63 10.48 17.04 4.13
CA GLY A 63 10.25 17.68 5.42
C GLY A 63 11.45 18.43 5.98
N GLN A 64 12.33 18.96 5.12
CA GLN A 64 13.48 19.79 5.50
C GLN A 64 13.31 21.25 5.03
N PRO A 65 12.27 21.97 5.47
CA PRO A 65 11.92 23.26 4.90
C PRO A 65 12.94 24.36 5.18
N ALA A 66 13.63 24.32 6.33
CA ALA A 66 14.68 25.28 6.64
C ALA A 66 15.87 25.18 5.65
N GLN A 67 16.25 23.96 5.26
CA GLN A 67 17.31 23.76 4.28
C GLN A 67 16.87 24.19 2.88
N ALA A 68 15.61 23.94 2.51
CA ALA A 68 15.06 24.42 1.24
C ALA A 68 15.14 25.94 1.10
N VAL A 69 14.77 26.67 2.16
CA VAL A 69 14.88 28.15 2.19
C VAL A 69 16.35 28.60 2.12
N ALA A 70 17.26 27.91 2.80
CA ALA A 70 18.69 28.23 2.75
C ALA A 70 19.28 28.07 1.33
N VAL A 71 18.97 26.96 0.65
CA VAL A 71 19.42 26.71 -0.75
C VAL A 71 18.93 27.79 -1.70
N LEU A 72 17.68 28.25 -1.53
CA LEU A 72 17.12 29.35 -2.32
C LEU A 72 17.80 30.69 -1.99
N ALA A 73 18.06 30.97 -0.71
CA ALA A 73 18.73 32.19 -0.28
C ALA A 73 20.16 32.32 -0.84
N GLU A 74 20.90 31.21 -0.96
CA GLU A 74 22.22 31.16 -1.61
C GLU A 74 22.18 31.63 -3.07
N HIS A 75 21.03 31.49 -3.73
CA HIS A 75 20.79 31.91 -5.12
C HIS A 75 20.03 33.25 -5.21
N GLY A 76 19.98 34.02 -4.13
CA GLY A 76 19.38 35.37 -4.10
C GLY A 76 17.87 35.41 -3.80
N TYR A 77 17.21 34.26 -3.63
CA TYR A 77 15.78 34.18 -3.32
C TYR A 77 15.54 34.38 -1.82
N THR A 78 15.41 35.64 -1.40
CA THR A 78 15.24 36.00 0.02
C THR A 78 13.92 36.70 0.34
N LYS A 79 13.20 37.21 -0.66
CA LYS A 79 11.96 37.97 -0.48
C LYS A 79 10.93 37.57 -1.52
N LEU A 80 9.67 37.45 -1.09
CA LEU A 80 8.55 37.17 -1.97
C LEU A 80 8.17 38.42 -2.77
N PRO A 81 7.97 38.31 -4.10
CA PRO A 81 7.53 39.43 -4.93
C PRO A 81 6.02 39.69 -4.77
N GLU A 82 5.49 40.66 -5.51
CA GLU A 82 4.05 40.82 -5.67
C GLU A 82 3.43 39.57 -6.34
N VAL A 83 2.20 39.21 -5.94
CA VAL A 83 1.48 38.01 -6.41
C VAL A 83 1.36 37.95 -7.94
N ASN A 84 1.25 39.09 -8.61
CA ASN A 84 1.14 39.21 -10.07
C ASN A 84 2.47 38.93 -10.82
N ARG A 85 3.61 38.89 -10.10
CA ARG A 85 4.94 38.61 -10.67
C ARG A 85 5.50 37.27 -10.22
N ALA A 86 4.71 36.48 -9.49
CA ALA A 86 5.12 35.18 -8.98
C ALA A 86 5.65 34.27 -10.11
N ALA A 87 6.85 33.75 -9.92
CA ALA A 87 7.45 32.68 -10.71
C ALA A 87 7.57 31.39 -9.89
N TRP A 88 7.97 30.29 -10.53
CA TRP A 88 8.12 29.00 -9.85
C TRP A 88 9.06 29.04 -8.62
N PRO A 89 10.25 29.67 -8.67
CA PRO A 89 11.13 29.77 -7.50
C PRO A 89 10.48 30.48 -6.31
N ASP A 90 9.65 31.50 -6.56
CA ASP A 90 8.93 32.23 -5.52
C ASP A 90 7.87 31.35 -4.84
N LEU A 91 7.21 30.47 -5.59
CA LEU A 91 6.26 29.50 -5.03
C LEU A 91 6.97 28.51 -4.11
N VAL A 92 8.17 28.05 -4.49
CA VAL A 92 9.00 27.16 -3.66
C VAL A 92 9.47 27.89 -2.40
N LEU A 93 9.93 29.14 -2.52
CA LEU A 93 10.32 29.98 -1.38
C LEU A 93 9.15 30.22 -0.42
N ALA A 94 7.97 30.55 -0.95
CA ALA A 94 6.77 30.79 -0.14
C ALA A 94 6.35 29.52 0.59
N ALA A 95 6.37 28.37 -0.10
CA ALA A 95 6.05 27.08 0.50
C ALA A 95 7.05 26.69 1.59
N GLY A 96 8.35 26.92 1.38
CA GLY A 96 9.37 26.67 2.39
C GLY A 96 9.25 27.56 3.62
N SER A 97 9.03 28.85 3.41
CA SER A 97 8.82 29.80 4.51
C SER A 97 7.57 29.45 5.32
N ALA A 98 6.46 29.12 4.63
CA ALA A 98 5.24 28.65 5.25
C ALA A 98 5.42 27.34 6.01
N ALA A 99 6.19 26.39 5.45
CA ALA A 99 6.48 25.12 6.09
C ALA A 99 7.32 25.26 7.38
N VAL A 100 8.10 26.34 7.52
CA VAL A 100 8.78 26.73 8.77
C VAL A 100 7.84 27.46 9.75
N GLY A 101 6.66 27.88 9.31
CA GLY A 101 5.62 28.52 10.14
C GLY A 101 5.26 29.96 9.74
N ASP A 102 5.76 30.47 8.61
CA ASP A 102 5.40 31.82 8.14
C ASP A 102 3.98 31.87 7.55
N GLN A 103 3.03 32.36 8.34
CA GLN A 103 1.64 32.53 7.95
C GLN A 103 1.44 33.55 6.81
N ALA A 104 2.31 34.55 6.67
CA ALA A 104 2.21 35.54 5.60
C ALA A 104 2.62 34.91 4.25
N ALA A 105 3.70 34.14 4.24
CA ALA A 105 4.12 33.34 3.08
C ALA A 105 3.04 32.34 2.67
N TYR A 106 2.37 31.69 3.63
CA TYR A 106 1.26 30.78 3.34
C TYR A 106 0.10 31.49 2.64
N ARG A 107 -0.34 32.64 3.16
CA ARG A 107 -1.41 33.44 2.53
C ARG A 107 -1.03 33.90 1.12
N TRP A 108 0.23 34.30 0.93
CA TRP A 108 0.75 34.67 -0.39
C TRP A 108 0.71 33.50 -1.36
N LEU A 109 1.18 32.31 -0.94
CA LEU A 109 1.14 31.09 -1.75
C LEU A 109 -0.29 30.75 -2.17
N MET A 110 -1.24 30.76 -1.22
CA MET A 110 -2.65 30.45 -1.51
C MET A 110 -3.32 31.47 -2.46
N ALA A 111 -2.88 32.74 -2.45
CA ALA A 111 -3.32 33.72 -3.43
C ALA A 111 -2.79 33.41 -4.84
N CYS A 112 -1.55 32.92 -4.95
CA CYS A 112 -0.94 32.51 -6.22
C CYS A 112 -1.56 31.23 -6.78
N VAL A 113 -1.97 30.27 -5.93
CA VAL A 113 -2.46 28.94 -6.36
C VAL A 113 -3.53 29.02 -7.45
N ARG A 114 -4.49 29.95 -7.32
CA ARG A 114 -5.58 30.13 -8.30
C ARG A 114 -5.11 30.44 -9.71
N ARG A 115 -3.96 31.11 -9.85
CA ARG A 115 -3.40 31.50 -11.15
C ARG A 115 -2.71 30.32 -11.85
N PHE A 116 -2.15 29.39 -11.08
CA PHE A 116 -1.36 28.27 -11.59
C PHE A 116 -2.16 26.96 -11.64
N GLN A 117 -3.44 26.98 -11.29
CA GLN A 117 -4.29 25.79 -11.22
C GLN A 117 -4.50 25.13 -12.59
N ASP A 118 -4.50 25.90 -13.67
CA ASP A 118 -4.68 25.39 -15.04
C ASP A 118 -3.34 25.10 -15.76
N ALA A 119 -2.20 25.28 -15.07
CA ALA A 119 -0.90 24.98 -15.66
C ALA A 119 -0.69 23.46 -15.79
N SER A 120 0.08 23.03 -16.79
CA SER A 120 0.46 21.62 -16.98
C SER A 120 1.12 21.00 -15.74
N ASP A 121 1.76 21.83 -14.91
CA ASP A 121 2.48 21.46 -13.70
C ASP A 121 1.70 21.74 -12.40
N ALA A 122 0.38 21.91 -12.48
CA ALA A 122 -0.47 22.15 -11.31
C ALA A 122 -0.37 21.05 -10.23
N TRP A 123 0.03 19.84 -10.61
CA TRP A 123 0.36 18.78 -9.66
C TRP A 123 1.57 19.12 -8.78
N ARG A 124 2.64 19.73 -9.31
CA ARG A 124 3.82 20.14 -8.52
C ARG A 124 3.46 21.16 -7.45
N LEU A 125 2.55 22.07 -7.80
CA LEU A 125 2.02 23.05 -6.87
C LEU A 125 1.27 22.39 -5.70
N ASN A 126 0.56 21.29 -5.92
CA ASN A 126 -0.12 20.58 -4.83
C ASN A 126 0.86 20.00 -3.79
N TYR A 127 2.07 19.56 -4.19
CA TYR A 127 3.11 19.20 -3.23
C TYR A 127 3.55 20.40 -2.37
N LEU A 128 3.73 21.56 -2.99
CA LEU A 128 4.10 22.80 -2.30
C LEU A 128 3.01 23.23 -1.30
N VAL A 129 1.74 23.20 -1.74
CA VAL A 129 0.58 23.51 -0.88
C VAL A 129 0.50 22.53 0.28
N ALA A 130 0.68 21.23 0.04
CA ALA A 130 0.64 20.23 1.08
C ALA A 130 1.73 20.45 2.15
N ALA A 131 2.96 20.74 1.74
CA ALA A 131 4.07 21.03 2.64
C ALA A 131 3.84 22.33 3.44
N ALA A 132 3.43 23.40 2.75
CA ALA A 132 3.14 24.70 3.36
C ALA A 132 2.01 24.61 4.39
N ALA A 133 0.88 24.00 4.01
CA ALA A 133 -0.29 23.83 4.86
C ALA A 133 0.02 22.95 6.09
N THR A 134 0.88 21.93 5.93
CA THR A 134 1.34 21.11 7.05
C THR A 134 2.10 21.94 8.09
N GLY A 135 3.02 22.81 7.65
CA GLY A 135 3.84 23.64 8.55
C GLY A 135 3.05 24.70 9.31
N VAL A 136 2.02 25.29 8.69
CA VAL A 136 1.09 26.23 9.37
C VAL A 136 -0.09 25.53 10.06
N HIS A 137 -0.09 24.20 10.12
CA HIS A 137 -1.13 23.37 10.73
C HIS A 137 -2.54 23.50 10.10
N ASP A 138 -2.64 23.92 8.84
CA ASP A 138 -3.89 23.91 8.05
C ASP A 138 -4.14 22.52 7.45
N ARG A 139 -4.60 21.60 8.30
CA ARG A 139 -4.80 20.19 7.93
C ARG A 139 -5.79 19.98 6.78
N PRO A 140 -6.98 20.63 6.73
CA PRO A 140 -7.91 20.44 5.62
C PRO A 140 -7.30 20.73 4.26
N THR A 141 -6.51 21.81 4.15
CA THR A 141 -5.84 22.17 2.89
C THR A 141 -4.73 21.18 2.53
N ALA A 142 -3.94 20.74 3.51
CA ALA A 142 -2.93 19.70 3.28
C ALA A 142 -3.55 18.39 2.80
N ASP A 143 -4.64 17.96 3.44
CA ASP A 143 -5.37 16.74 3.12
C ASP A 143 -5.97 16.79 1.71
N GLN A 144 -6.57 17.93 1.34
CA GLN A 144 -7.10 18.15 0.00
C GLN A 144 -6.00 18.10 -1.07
N ALA A 145 -4.83 18.69 -0.80
CA ALA A 145 -3.71 18.67 -1.74
C ALA A 145 -3.19 17.23 -1.98
N TRP A 146 -2.99 16.45 -0.91
CA TRP A 146 -2.61 15.03 -1.03
C TRP A 146 -3.67 14.20 -1.74
N HIS A 147 -4.95 14.43 -1.44
CA HIS A 147 -6.04 13.77 -2.13
C HIS A 147 -6.06 14.10 -3.62
N THR A 148 -5.84 15.36 -3.98
CA THR A 148 -5.84 15.84 -5.37
C THR A 148 -4.70 15.21 -6.18
N LEU A 149 -3.50 15.09 -5.60
CA LEU A 149 -2.35 14.42 -6.24
C LEU A 149 -2.67 12.99 -6.69
N VAL A 150 -3.30 12.20 -5.81
CA VAL A 150 -3.63 10.81 -6.12
C VAL A 150 -4.90 10.70 -6.98
N ALA A 151 -5.99 11.33 -6.55
CA ALA A 151 -7.31 11.10 -7.15
C ALA A 151 -7.52 11.83 -8.49
N GLN A 152 -6.91 13.02 -8.68
CA GLN A 152 -7.07 13.80 -9.91
C GLN A 152 -5.89 13.63 -10.86
N TYR A 153 -4.66 13.63 -10.34
CA TYR A 153 -3.45 13.53 -11.18
C TYR A 153 -2.92 12.10 -11.34
N GLY A 154 -3.44 11.12 -10.58
CA GLY A 154 -2.98 9.73 -10.66
C GLY A 154 -1.52 9.54 -10.20
N ILE A 155 -0.97 10.47 -9.43
CA ILE A 155 0.42 10.40 -8.96
C ILE A 155 0.45 9.49 -7.74
N VAL A 156 0.90 8.24 -7.96
CA VAL A 156 1.00 7.20 -6.92
C VAL A 156 2.47 6.89 -6.65
N THR A 157 3.02 7.56 -5.65
CA THR A 157 4.37 7.39 -5.14
C THR A 157 4.34 6.91 -3.68
N PRO A 158 5.45 6.39 -3.12
CA PRO A 158 5.52 5.99 -1.72
C PRO A 158 5.02 7.07 -0.74
N VAL A 159 5.37 8.34 -0.96
CA VAL A 159 4.95 9.46 -0.09
C VAL A 159 3.48 9.78 -0.29
N THR A 160 3.04 10.00 -1.54
CA THR A 160 1.65 10.38 -1.84
C THR A 160 0.66 9.29 -1.44
N ALA A 161 1.00 8.01 -1.66
CA ALA A 161 0.14 6.89 -1.25
C ALA A 161 0.05 6.77 0.27
N ALA A 162 1.13 7.05 1.00
CA ALA A 162 1.12 7.07 2.46
C ALA A 162 0.22 8.19 3.01
N GLU A 163 0.41 9.41 2.52
CA GLU A 163 -0.39 10.56 2.94
C GLU A 163 -1.85 10.42 2.50
N PHE A 164 -2.11 10.02 1.26
CA PHE A 164 -3.46 9.71 0.78
C PHE A 164 -4.14 8.63 1.63
N GLY A 165 -3.44 7.54 1.93
CA GLY A 165 -3.97 6.48 2.78
C GLY A 165 -4.32 6.99 4.18
N ALA A 166 -3.49 7.85 4.76
CA ALA A 166 -3.77 8.50 6.03
C ALA A 166 -4.97 9.46 5.96
N VAL A 167 -5.05 10.30 4.93
CA VAL A 167 -6.14 11.27 4.69
C VAL A 167 -7.48 10.54 4.55
N VAL A 168 -7.55 9.54 3.68
CA VAL A 168 -8.79 8.80 3.39
C VAL A 168 -9.27 8.05 4.64
N VAL A 169 -8.36 7.43 5.41
CA VAL A 169 -8.74 6.77 6.67
C VAL A 169 -9.19 7.78 7.71
N ALA A 170 -8.49 8.91 7.86
CA ALA A 170 -8.84 9.95 8.82
C ALA A 170 -10.21 10.59 8.50
N GLY A 171 -10.52 10.76 7.21
CA GLY A 171 -11.78 11.31 6.72
C GLY A 171 -12.96 10.33 6.70
N ARG A 172 -12.80 9.10 7.22
CA ARG A 172 -13.90 8.12 7.27
C ARG A 172 -15.06 8.65 8.12
N ASP A 173 -16.30 8.42 7.67
CA ASP A 173 -17.48 8.79 8.45
C ASP A 173 -17.60 7.86 9.67
N PRO A 174 -17.48 8.37 10.92
CA PRO A 174 -17.64 7.54 12.10
C PRO A 174 -19.09 7.06 12.30
N ARG A 175 -20.07 7.57 11.57
CA ARG A 175 -21.49 7.20 11.73
C ARG A 175 -21.95 6.17 10.71
N ASP A 176 -21.35 6.14 9.53
CA ASP A 176 -21.66 5.19 8.47
C ASP A 176 -20.57 4.11 8.31
N VAL A 177 -20.89 2.90 8.78
CA VAL A 177 -20.00 1.72 8.69
C VAL A 177 -19.66 1.38 7.24
N ARG A 178 -20.59 1.56 6.29
CA ARG A 178 -20.35 1.24 4.88
C ARG A 178 -19.38 2.24 4.27
N ALA A 179 -19.64 3.53 4.44
CA ALA A 179 -18.73 4.59 3.97
C ALA A 179 -17.33 4.44 4.60
N ALA A 180 -17.25 4.18 5.91
CA ALA A 180 -15.97 3.96 6.58
C ALA A 180 -15.23 2.71 6.08
N THR A 181 -15.95 1.63 5.79
CA THR A 181 -15.35 0.42 5.19
C THR A 181 -14.79 0.74 3.81
N VAL A 182 -15.54 1.46 2.96
CA VAL A 182 -15.09 1.87 1.62
C VAL A 182 -13.88 2.80 1.70
N ALA A 183 -13.85 3.74 2.64
CA ALA A 183 -12.71 4.63 2.85
C ALA A 183 -11.44 3.85 3.20
N VAL A 184 -11.50 2.99 4.23
CA VAL A 184 -10.35 2.14 4.61
C VAL A 184 -9.93 1.24 3.46
N ALA A 185 -10.87 0.68 2.70
CA ALA A 185 -10.54 -0.17 1.58
C ALA A 185 -9.88 0.60 0.42
N THR A 186 -10.35 1.82 0.14
CA THR A 186 -9.78 2.72 -0.87
C THR A 186 -8.35 3.13 -0.49
N ALA A 187 -8.11 3.46 0.78
CA ALA A 187 -6.77 3.74 1.29
C ALA A 187 -5.82 2.55 1.11
N VAL A 188 -6.28 1.34 1.42
CA VAL A 188 -5.46 0.13 1.28
C VAL A 188 -5.20 -0.19 -0.19
N THR A 189 -6.18 0.03 -1.08
CA THR A 189 -5.98 -0.13 -2.53
C THR A 189 -4.96 0.88 -3.06
N GLY A 190 -5.06 2.17 -2.71
CA GLY A 190 -4.04 3.15 -3.09
C GLY A 190 -2.63 2.83 -2.60
N LEU A 191 -2.50 2.17 -1.43
CA LEU A 191 -1.21 1.66 -0.94
C LEU A 191 -0.73 0.40 -1.70
N HIS A 192 -1.62 -0.41 -2.27
CA HIS A 192 -1.27 -1.58 -3.08
C HIS A 192 -0.93 -1.21 -4.52
N ASP A 193 -1.53 -0.14 -5.05
CA ASP A 193 -1.32 0.33 -6.41
C ASP A 193 0.04 1.02 -6.61
N ILE A 194 0.84 1.12 -5.54
CA ILE A 194 2.25 1.51 -5.62
C ILE A 194 2.98 0.45 -6.46
N GLY A 195 3.79 0.88 -7.43
CA GLY A 195 4.49 -0.02 -8.35
C GLY A 195 5.42 -1.07 -7.71
N VAL A 196 5.67 -0.98 -6.40
CA VAL A 196 6.36 -1.98 -5.57
C VAL A 196 5.36 -2.59 -4.58
N PRO A 197 5.19 -3.93 -4.55
CA PRO A 197 4.29 -4.60 -3.61
C PRO A 197 4.62 -4.28 -2.15
N ILE A 198 3.59 -4.12 -1.31
CA ILE A 198 3.74 -3.82 0.14
C ILE A 198 4.53 -4.92 0.86
N GLU A 199 4.47 -6.16 0.38
CA GLU A 199 5.27 -7.27 0.90
C GLU A 199 6.77 -6.98 0.86
N GLN A 200 7.23 -6.31 -0.21
CA GLN A 200 8.63 -5.95 -0.44
C GLN A 200 8.96 -4.62 0.24
N ASN A 201 8.02 -3.66 0.23
CA ASN A 201 8.21 -2.36 0.87
C ASN A 201 7.01 -1.98 1.77
N PRO A 202 7.05 -2.30 3.08
CA PRO A 202 5.98 -1.95 4.00
C PRO A 202 5.98 -0.48 4.42
N GLU A 203 7.02 0.30 4.08
CA GLU A 203 7.23 1.65 4.63
C GLU A 203 6.11 2.65 4.30
N PRO A 204 5.50 2.68 3.10
CA PRO A 204 4.35 3.57 2.83
C PRO A 204 3.18 3.32 3.78
N THR A 205 2.90 2.05 4.08
CA THR A 205 1.85 1.68 5.04
C THR A 205 2.22 2.09 6.46
N LEU A 206 3.48 1.88 6.85
CA LEU A 206 3.97 2.28 8.18
C LEU A 206 3.94 3.80 8.35
N ARG A 207 4.33 4.56 7.31
CA ARG A 207 4.26 6.02 7.28
C ARG A 207 2.82 6.51 7.38
N ALA A 208 1.88 5.92 6.62
CA ALA A 208 0.46 6.23 6.73
C ALA A 208 -0.08 6.01 8.16
N ALA A 209 0.31 4.89 8.79
CA ALA A 209 -0.07 4.59 10.17
C ALA A 209 0.52 5.60 11.17
N ARG A 210 1.80 6.00 11.00
CA ARG A 210 2.44 7.04 11.82
C ARG A 210 1.76 8.40 11.63
N ALA A 211 1.40 8.77 10.39
CA ALA A 211 0.68 10.00 10.09
C ALA A 211 -0.70 10.03 10.77
N LEU A 212 -1.45 8.93 10.75
CA LEU A 212 -2.70 8.78 11.51
C LEU A 212 -2.49 8.92 13.02
N GLN A 213 -1.44 8.32 13.58
CA GLN A 213 -1.10 8.48 15.00
C GLN A 213 -0.77 9.94 15.35
N ALA A 214 0.03 10.62 14.53
CA ALA A 214 0.39 12.03 14.73
C ALA A 214 -0.85 12.95 14.69
N ARG A 215 -1.89 12.56 13.93
CA ARG A 215 -3.21 13.22 13.90
C ARG A 215 -4.07 12.90 15.13
N GLY A 216 -3.68 11.94 15.96
CA GLY A 216 -4.47 11.43 17.10
C GLY A 216 -5.41 10.28 16.76
N ASP A 217 -5.44 9.80 15.52
CA ASP A 217 -6.32 8.72 15.06
C ASP A 217 -5.65 7.34 15.16
N VAL A 218 -5.39 6.94 16.40
CA VAL A 218 -4.80 5.63 16.73
C VAL A 218 -5.69 4.48 16.27
N ALA A 219 -7.01 4.66 16.31
CA ALA A 219 -7.99 3.67 15.86
C ALA A 219 -7.91 3.45 14.34
N GLY A 220 -7.83 4.53 13.56
CA GLY A 220 -7.64 4.50 12.11
C GLY A 220 -6.32 3.86 11.71
N ALA A 221 -5.22 4.22 12.37
CA ALA A 221 -3.91 3.60 12.13
C ALA A 221 -3.96 2.07 12.33
N ARG A 222 -4.62 1.64 13.41
CA ARG A 222 -4.77 0.23 13.73
C ARG A 222 -5.70 -0.50 12.75
N LEU A 223 -6.77 0.15 12.29
CA LEU A 223 -7.64 -0.39 11.24
C LEU A 223 -6.87 -0.57 9.94
N LEU A 224 -6.12 0.44 9.50
CA LEU A 224 -5.31 0.39 8.29
C LEU A 224 -4.35 -0.81 8.31
N LEU A 225 -3.53 -0.93 9.37
CA LEU A 225 -2.60 -2.05 9.53
C LEU A 225 -3.31 -3.41 9.58
N HIS A 226 -4.48 -3.48 10.22
CA HIS A 226 -5.26 -4.71 10.28
C HIS A 226 -5.71 -5.17 8.89
N VAL A 227 -6.18 -4.24 8.06
CA VAL A 227 -6.66 -4.55 6.71
C VAL A 227 -5.48 -4.88 5.79
N VAL A 228 -4.37 -4.14 5.85
CA VAL A 228 -3.16 -4.47 5.07
C VAL A 228 -2.65 -5.86 5.43
N ARG A 229 -2.47 -6.18 6.72
CA ARG A 229 -1.99 -7.51 7.16
C ARG A 229 -2.92 -8.67 6.81
N ARG A 230 -4.18 -8.39 6.50
CA ARG A 230 -5.11 -9.40 5.98
C ARG A 230 -4.91 -9.68 4.49
N ARG A 231 -4.38 -8.71 3.74
CA ARG A 231 -4.15 -8.79 2.30
C ARG A 231 -2.78 -9.37 1.95
N ILE A 232 -1.77 -9.13 2.77
CA ILE A 232 -0.40 -9.56 2.48
C ILE A 232 0.04 -10.77 3.32
N PRO A 233 1.01 -11.58 2.84
CA PRO A 233 1.79 -12.50 3.66
C PRO A 233 2.36 -11.86 4.93
N HIS A 234 2.77 -12.70 5.89
CA HIS A 234 3.37 -12.24 7.14
C HIS A 234 4.58 -11.33 6.88
N ASN A 235 4.57 -10.15 7.50
CA ASN A 235 5.65 -9.17 7.44
C ASN A 235 5.93 -8.67 8.86
N ALA A 236 7.14 -8.90 9.37
CA ALA A 236 7.51 -8.63 10.76
C ALA A 236 7.38 -7.14 11.15
N ALA A 237 7.64 -6.22 10.23
CA ALA A 237 7.57 -4.79 10.48
C ALA A 237 6.11 -4.33 10.70
N LEU A 238 5.20 -4.77 9.83
CA LEU A 238 3.76 -4.49 9.97
C LEU A 238 3.16 -5.19 11.19
N ASP A 239 3.62 -6.40 11.50
CA ASP A 239 3.25 -7.15 12.69
C ASP A 239 3.64 -6.40 13.97
N GLY A 240 4.88 -5.93 14.04
CA GLY A 240 5.41 -5.13 15.15
C GLY A 240 4.66 -3.81 15.32
N ALA A 241 4.39 -3.09 14.23
CA ALA A 241 3.61 -1.84 14.26
C ALA A 241 2.18 -2.06 14.77
N GLN A 242 1.49 -3.11 14.29
CA GLN A 242 0.13 -3.41 14.76
C GLN A 242 0.13 -3.84 16.24
N ALA A 243 1.14 -4.58 16.68
CA ALA A 243 1.27 -5.00 18.08
C ALA A 243 1.41 -3.78 19.01
N LYS A 244 2.24 -2.79 18.65
CA LYS A 244 2.41 -1.53 19.40
C LYS A 244 1.09 -0.75 19.53
N LEU A 245 0.24 -0.80 18.51
CA LEU A 245 -1.06 -0.13 18.49
C LEU A 245 -2.19 -0.90 19.18
N THR A 246 -1.97 -2.17 19.53
CA THR A 246 -3.02 -3.04 20.07
C THR A 246 -2.98 -3.02 21.60
N PRO A 247 -4.07 -2.68 22.30
CA PRO A 247 -4.11 -2.73 23.76
C PRO A 247 -4.15 -4.19 24.23
N VAL A 248 -2.96 -4.77 24.49
CA VAL A 248 -2.77 -6.21 24.72
C VAL A 248 -3.61 -6.74 25.88
N ALA A 249 -3.62 -6.05 27.02
CA ALA A 249 -4.38 -6.46 28.21
C ALA A 249 -5.90 -6.51 27.94
N ALA A 250 -6.44 -5.46 27.29
CA ALA A 250 -7.85 -5.39 26.95
C ALA A 250 -8.23 -6.41 25.86
N MET A 251 -7.36 -6.65 24.87
CA MET A 251 -7.54 -7.73 23.90
C MET A 251 -7.56 -9.10 24.56
N ARG A 252 -6.67 -9.37 25.53
CA ARG A 252 -6.63 -10.65 26.26
C ARG A 252 -7.96 -10.88 26.99
N ARG A 253 -8.47 -9.87 27.69
CA ARG A 253 -9.77 -9.93 28.38
C ARG A 253 -10.93 -10.13 27.40
N HIS A 254 -10.94 -9.42 26.27
CA HIS A 254 -11.94 -9.60 25.23
C HIS A 254 -11.91 -11.01 24.62
N ARG A 255 -10.72 -11.55 24.36
CA ARG A 255 -10.55 -12.94 23.87
C ARG A 255 -11.06 -13.96 24.89
N LEU A 256 -10.75 -13.79 26.18
CA LEU A 256 -11.26 -14.64 27.25
C LEU A 256 -12.78 -14.62 27.29
N LEU A 257 -13.42 -13.45 27.20
CA LEU A 257 -14.88 -13.34 27.16
C LEU A 257 -15.48 -14.05 25.93
N VAL A 258 -14.84 -13.93 24.76
CA VAL A 258 -15.27 -14.66 23.57
C VAL A 258 -15.11 -16.17 23.75
N VAL A 259 -14.00 -16.64 24.34
CA VAL A 259 -13.79 -18.06 24.62
C VAL A 259 -14.84 -18.57 25.61
N VAL A 260 -15.08 -17.86 26.71
CA VAL A 260 -16.12 -18.21 27.70
C VAL A 260 -17.50 -18.29 27.04
N LEU A 261 -17.85 -17.31 26.19
CA LEU A 261 -19.11 -17.33 25.44
C LEU A 261 -19.23 -18.58 24.54
N TRP A 262 -18.16 -18.95 23.84
CA TRP A 262 -18.15 -20.16 23.02
C TRP A 262 -18.10 -21.46 23.83
N CYS A 263 -17.50 -21.45 25.03
CA CYS A 263 -17.54 -22.60 25.96
C CYS A 263 -18.92 -22.78 26.60
N LEU A 264 -19.73 -21.72 26.69
CA LEU A 264 -21.14 -21.80 27.11
C LEU A 264 -22.08 -22.25 25.99
N ALA A 265 -21.71 -22.09 24.71
CA ALA A 265 -22.55 -22.54 23.60
C ALA A 265 -22.91 -24.06 23.64
N PRO A 266 -21.99 -24.99 23.99
CA PRO A 266 -22.30 -26.40 24.18
C PRO A 266 -23.39 -26.70 25.21
N THR A 267 -23.55 -25.88 26.26
CA THR A 267 -24.57 -26.13 27.29
C THR A 267 -25.98 -25.89 26.77
N LEU A 268 -26.12 -25.19 25.65
CA LEU A 268 -27.38 -24.96 24.95
C LEU A 268 -27.69 -26.02 23.89
N LEU A 269 -26.78 -26.95 23.60
CA LEU A 269 -27.00 -28.03 22.63
C LEU A 269 -28.20 -28.95 22.94
N PRO A 270 -28.55 -29.25 24.21
CA PRO A 270 -29.75 -30.03 24.53
C PRO A 270 -31.07 -29.38 24.04
N LEU A 271 -31.07 -28.07 23.79
CA LEU A 271 -32.22 -27.34 23.23
C LEU A 271 -32.32 -27.46 21.70
N GLY A 272 -31.48 -28.26 21.06
CA GLY A 272 -31.49 -28.52 19.62
C GLY A 272 -31.34 -27.24 18.79
N VAL A 273 -32.21 -27.09 17.77
CA VAL A 273 -32.20 -25.94 16.85
C VAL A 273 -32.41 -24.60 17.58
N ALA A 274 -33.26 -24.57 18.61
CA ALA A 274 -33.51 -23.36 19.39
C ALA A 274 -32.24 -22.90 20.13
N GLY A 275 -31.49 -23.82 20.73
CA GLY A 275 -30.19 -23.53 21.35
C GLY A 275 -29.17 -22.95 20.36
N GLY A 276 -29.09 -23.53 19.16
CA GLY A 276 -28.23 -23.02 18.08
C GLY A 276 -28.60 -21.59 17.64
N LEU A 277 -29.90 -21.29 17.51
CA LEU A 277 -30.39 -19.95 17.19
C LEU A 277 -30.08 -18.95 18.30
N ILE A 278 -30.19 -19.34 19.58
CA ILE A 278 -29.82 -18.50 20.72
C ILE A 278 -28.33 -18.18 20.68
N VAL A 279 -27.45 -19.19 20.49
CA VAL A 279 -26.00 -18.97 20.38
C VAL A 279 -25.68 -18.02 19.22
N LEU A 280 -26.33 -18.20 18.07
CA LEU A 280 -26.14 -17.31 16.91
C LEU A 280 -26.61 -15.88 17.21
N ALA A 281 -27.79 -15.73 17.83
CA ALA A 281 -28.36 -14.44 18.20
C ALA A 281 -27.49 -13.71 19.23
N VAL A 282 -27.03 -14.41 20.27
CA VAL A 282 -26.11 -13.86 21.29
C VAL A 282 -24.76 -13.51 20.66
N SER A 283 -24.21 -14.34 19.78
CA SER A 283 -22.96 -14.04 19.06
C SER A 283 -23.11 -12.80 18.15
N ARG A 284 -24.22 -12.69 17.42
CA ARG A 284 -24.54 -11.51 16.58
C ARG A 284 -24.76 -10.26 17.43
N ALA A 285 -25.49 -10.37 18.53
CA ALA A 285 -25.69 -9.29 19.48
C ALA A 285 -24.36 -8.85 20.10
N TRP A 286 -23.55 -9.78 20.59
CA TRP A 286 -22.21 -9.49 21.11
C TRP A 286 -21.35 -8.74 20.10
N GLN A 287 -21.32 -9.22 18.85
CA GLN A 287 -20.60 -8.54 17.77
C GLN A 287 -21.15 -7.14 17.49
N ARG A 288 -22.46 -6.93 17.58
CA ARG A 288 -23.08 -5.61 17.37
C ARG A 288 -22.81 -4.64 18.52
N TRP A 289 -22.83 -5.10 19.77
CA TRP A 289 -22.88 -4.24 20.95
C TRP A 289 -21.54 -4.07 21.65
N VAL A 290 -20.68 -5.08 21.64
CA VAL A 290 -19.39 -5.06 22.36
C VAL A 290 -18.30 -4.54 21.42
N PRO A 291 -17.74 -3.34 21.61
CA PRO A 291 -16.66 -2.85 20.76
C PRO A 291 -15.38 -3.66 20.98
N ILE A 292 -14.54 -3.70 19.95
CA ILE A 292 -13.17 -4.20 20.05
C ILE A 292 -12.38 -3.18 20.86
N PRO A 293 -11.70 -3.57 21.96
CA PRO A 293 -11.00 -2.60 22.80
C PRO A 293 -10.03 -1.72 22.00
N GLY A 294 -10.07 -0.41 22.24
CA GLY A 294 -9.30 0.60 21.50
C GLY A 294 -9.90 1.02 20.16
N LEU A 295 -11.10 0.56 19.82
CA LEU A 295 -11.86 1.00 18.64
C LEU A 295 -13.25 1.46 19.07
N SER A 296 -13.80 2.43 18.34
CA SER A 296 -15.21 2.79 18.46
C SER A 296 -16.12 1.63 18.01
N ARG A 297 -17.42 1.67 18.34
CA ARG A 297 -18.40 0.70 17.80
C ARG A 297 -18.40 0.64 16.26
N PRO A 298 -18.47 1.75 15.52
CA PRO A 298 -18.43 1.73 14.06
C PRO A 298 -17.11 1.17 13.52
N ASP A 299 -15.96 1.58 14.06
CA ASP A 299 -14.65 1.03 13.70
C ASP A 299 -14.55 -0.48 14.00
N SER A 300 -15.18 -0.94 15.08
CA SER A 300 -15.24 -2.37 15.41
C SER A 300 -16.07 -3.15 14.39
N SER A 301 -17.10 -2.55 13.82
CA SER A 301 -17.88 -3.13 12.72
C SER A 301 -17.06 -3.18 11.43
N VAL A 302 -16.32 -2.12 11.10
CA VAL A 302 -15.37 -2.09 9.97
C VAL A 302 -14.32 -3.20 10.13
N TRP A 303 -13.70 -3.30 11.30
CA TRP A 303 -12.75 -4.37 11.64
C TRP A 303 -13.33 -5.76 11.39
N ARG A 304 -14.58 -6.00 11.81
CA ARG A 304 -15.25 -7.29 11.62
C ARG A 304 -15.65 -7.54 10.17
N ALA A 305 -16.01 -6.51 9.41
CA ALA A 305 -16.30 -6.64 7.98
C ALA A 305 -15.07 -7.23 7.26
N PHE A 306 -13.87 -6.70 7.55
CA PHE A 306 -12.61 -7.23 7.02
C PHE A 306 -12.20 -8.60 7.60
N ARG A 307 -12.78 -9.03 8.72
CA ARG A 307 -12.59 -10.39 9.26
C ARG A 307 -13.39 -11.43 8.47
N GLY A 308 -14.58 -11.05 7.98
CA GLY A 308 -15.48 -11.91 7.21
C GLY A 308 -15.09 -12.01 5.74
N LEU A 309 -14.54 -10.93 5.18
CA LEU A 309 -13.91 -10.86 3.88
C LEU A 309 -12.71 -11.82 3.86
N SER A 310 -12.98 -13.06 3.42
CA SER A 310 -11.96 -14.04 3.04
C SER A 310 -11.46 -13.62 1.67
N TYR A 311 -10.77 -12.49 1.69
CA TYR A 311 -10.58 -11.62 0.56
C TYR A 311 -9.32 -11.99 -0.18
N ASP A 312 -9.47 -12.07 -1.49
CA ASP A 312 -8.37 -12.04 -2.43
C ASP A 312 -7.83 -10.60 -2.44
N PRO A 313 -6.54 -10.34 -2.13
CA PRO A 313 -5.93 -9.01 -2.21
C PRO A 313 -6.19 -8.25 -3.53
N TYR A 314 -6.72 -8.92 -4.56
CA TYR A 314 -6.96 -8.41 -5.91
C TYR A 314 -8.42 -8.25 -6.34
N SER A 315 -9.39 -8.77 -5.59
CA SER A 315 -10.81 -8.46 -5.86
C SER A 315 -11.09 -7.01 -5.43
N ASP A 316 -11.89 -6.18 -6.09
CA ASP A 316 -12.19 -4.85 -5.53
C ASP A 316 -12.91 -5.05 -4.18
N PRO A 317 -12.51 -4.36 -3.08
CA PRO A 317 -13.22 -4.49 -1.80
C PRO A 317 -14.68 -4.04 -1.85
N ARG A 318 -15.07 -3.34 -2.93
CA ARG A 318 -16.45 -2.94 -3.24
C ARG A 318 -17.23 -4.06 -3.92
N ASP A 319 -16.55 -5.07 -4.48
CA ASP A 319 -17.22 -6.18 -5.14
C ASP A 319 -17.90 -7.10 -4.12
N PRO A 320 -19.12 -7.56 -4.40
CA PRO A 320 -19.74 -8.57 -3.57
C PRO A 320 -18.87 -9.83 -3.55
N PRO A 321 -18.85 -10.59 -2.43
CA PRO A 321 -18.13 -11.86 -2.39
C PRO A 321 -18.56 -12.72 -3.58
N PRO A 322 -17.62 -13.34 -4.32
CA PRO A 322 -17.94 -14.05 -5.55
C PRO A 322 -19.04 -15.07 -5.30
N LYS A 323 -20.08 -15.04 -6.15
CA LYS A 323 -21.33 -15.84 -5.99
C LYS A 323 -21.06 -17.33 -5.78
N ASP A 324 -19.95 -17.84 -6.30
CA ASP A 324 -19.48 -19.22 -6.13
C ASP A 324 -19.38 -19.63 -4.65
N GLN A 325 -19.08 -18.69 -3.76
CA GLN A 325 -19.01 -18.95 -2.32
C GLN A 325 -20.37 -19.36 -1.75
N ALA A 326 -21.46 -18.74 -2.20
CA ALA A 326 -22.81 -19.06 -1.72
C ALA A 326 -23.21 -20.49 -2.09
N GLY A 327 -22.78 -20.99 -3.26
CA GLY A 327 -23.02 -22.37 -3.69
C GLY A 327 -22.35 -23.40 -2.76
N TYR A 328 -21.07 -23.20 -2.43
CA TYR A 328 -20.36 -24.10 -1.51
C TYR A 328 -20.85 -24.00 -0.06
N TYR A 329 -21.16 -22.79 0.42
CA TYR A 329 -21.72 -22.59 1.76
C TYR A 329 -23.13 -23.16 1.87
N GLY A 330 -23.95 -23.02 0.83
CA GLY A 330 -25.28 -23.62 0.72
C GLY A 330 -25.21 -25.15 0.66
N LEU A 331 -24.29 -25.72 -0.12
CA LEU A 331 -24.08 -27.16 -0.20
C LEU A 331 -23.57 -27.74 1.13
N ALA A 332 -22.61 -27.08 1.79
CA ALA A 332 -22.11 -27.50 3.10
C ALA A 332 -23.22 -27.41 4.17
N ALA A 333 -24.04 -26.36 4.15
CA ALA A 333 -25.20 -26.23 5.03
C ALA A 333 -26.24 -27.32 4.75
N LEU A 334 -26.52 -27.62 3.48
CA LEU A 334 -27.45 -28.67 3.07
C LEU A 334 -26.95 -30.06 3.47
N LEU A 335 -25.66 -30.37 3.25
CA LEU A 335 -25.03 -31.62 3.68
C LEU A 335 -25.02 -31.76 5.20
N SER A 336 -24.74 -30.67 5.93
CA SER A 336 -24.83 -30.64 7.40
C SER A 336 -26.26 -30.92 7.86
N LEU A 337 -27.25 -30.32 7.20
CA LEU A 337 -28.66 -30.49 7.52
C LEU A 337 -29.15 -31.91 7.20
N LEU A 338 -28.69 -32.52 6.10
CA LEU A 338 -28.93 -33.92 5.76
C LEU A 338 -28.29 -34.87 6.79
N PHE A 339 -27.05 -34.60 7.19
CA PHE A 339 -26.32 -35.42 8.16
C PHE A 339 -26.94 -35.36 9.57
N VAL A 340 -27.55 -34.22 9.93
CA VAL A 340 -28.31 -34.04 11.17
C VAL A 340 -29.73 -34.62 11.06
N ALA A 341 -30.39 -34.51 9.90
CA ALA A 341 -31.76 -34.98 9.69
C ALA A 341 -31.89 -36.51 9.59
N LEU A 342 -30.97 -37.19 8.90
CA LEU A 342 -30.96 -38.66 8.79
C LEU A 342 -31.08 -39.40 10.16
N PRO A 343 -30.32 -39.00 11.20
CA PRO A 343 -30.38 -39.64 12.50
C PRO A 343 -31.47 -39.12 13.43
N LEU A 344 -31.97 -37.91 13.23
CA LEU A 344 -33.20 -37.44 13.88
C LEU A 344 -34.46 -38.15 13.35
N ALA A 345 -34.41 -38.64 12.10
CA ALA A 345 -35.48 -39.42 11.49
C ALA A 345 -35.45 -40.92 11.89
N ALA A 346 -34.30 -41.44 12.35
CA ALA A 346 -34.22 -42.76 12.94
C ALA A 346 -34.73 -42.71 14.39
N PRO A 347 -35.56 -43.65 14.85
CA PRO A 347 -35.96 -43.70 16.25
C PRO A 347 -34.69 -43.90 17.09
N THR A 348 -34.30 -42.86 17.83
CA THR A 348 -33.07 -42.81 18.64
C THR A 348 -32.93 -44.02 19.57
N THR A 349 -34.06 -44.61 19.98
CA THR A 349 -34.14 -45.86 20.75
C THR A 349 -33.61 -47.08 20.00
N ALA A 350 -33.90 -47.25 18.70
CA ALA A 350 -33.42 -48.39 17.91
C ALA A 350 -31.91 -48.30 17.64
N LEU A 351 -31.39 -47.08 17.43
CA LEU A 351 -29.97 -46.87 17.18
C LEU A 351 -29.12 -47.03 18.45
N VAL A 352 -29.62 -46.53 19.59
CA VAL A 352 -28.99 -46.75 20.90
C VAL A 352 -29.00 -48.25 21.23
N ASN A 353 -30.13 -48.94 21.09
CA ASN A 353 -30.23 -50.38 21.34
C ASN A 353 -29.34 -51.22 20.41
N ALA A 354 -29.17 -50.79 19.15
CA ALA A 354 -28.27 -51.43 18.19
C ALA A 354 -26.78 -51.22 18.52
N LEU A 355 -26.41 -50.05 19.05
CA LEU A 355 -25.03 -49.72 19.40
C LEU A 355 -24.60 -50.24 20.79
N THR A 356 -25.52 -50.33 21.76
CA THR A 356 -25.25 -50.86 23.10
C THR A 356 -25.47 -52.37 23.22
N GLY A 357 -25.85 -53.04 22.13
CA GLY A 357 -26.02 -54.49 22.09
C GLY A 357 -27.17 -54.98 22.97
N GLY A 358 -28.38 -54.46 22.77
CA GLY A 358 -29.65 -55.03 23.26
C GLY A 358 -29.87 -55.16 24.78
N GLY A 359 -28.85 -54.97 25.62
CA GLY A 359 -28.97 -54.99 27.07
C GLY A 359 -29.37 -53.62 27.61
N ASP A 360 -30.21 -53.61 28.66
CA ASP A 360 -30.66 -52.43 29.39
C ASP A 360 -29.48 -51.49 29.68
N ALA A 361 -29.28 -50.52 28.79
CA ALA A 361 -28.31 -49.47 28.97
C ALA A 361 -28.78 -48.69 30.19
N THR A 362 -28.12 -48.90 31.33
CA THR A 362 -28.39 -48.21 32.59
C THR A 362 -28.56 -46.71 32.32
N ASP A 363 -29.47 -46.04 33.04
CA ASP A 363 -29.80 -44.62 32.84
C ASP A 363 -28.54 -43.70 32.85
N ALA A 364 -27.42 -44.16 33.41
CA ALA A 364 -26.13 -43.49 33.40
C ALA A 364 -25.40 -43.47 32.03
N GLY A 365 -25.62 -44.45 31.14
CA GLY A 365 -24.92 -44.57 29.84
C GLY A 365 -25.59 -43.80 28.70
N ARG A 366 -26.91 -43.60 28.79
CA ARG A 366 -27.72 -42.86 27.81
C ARG A 366 -27.23 -41.43 27.51
N PRO A 367 -26.86 -40.59 28.51
CA PRO A 367 -26.33 -39.25 28.23
C PRO A 367 -24.95 -39.27 27.55
N ILE A 368 -24.12 -40.29 27.79
CA ILE A 368 -22.81 -40.44 27.15
C ILE A 368 -22.99 -40.77 25.66
N VAL A 369 -23.90 -41.69 25.34
CA VAL A 369 -24.22 -42.07 23.95
C VAL A 369 -24.82 -40.86 23.21
N VAL A 370 -25.82 -40.19 23.79
CA VAL A 370 -26.44 -38.99 23.18
C VAL A 370 -25.44 -37.85 23.01
N GLY A 371 -24.59 -37.60 24.01
CA GLY A 371 -23.54 -36.58 23.94
C GLY A 371 -22.50 -36.86 22.86
N THR A 372 -22.04 -38.11 22.74
CA THR A 372 -21.12 -38.54 21.68
C THR A 372 -21.77 -38.43 20.30
N TRP A 373 -23.06 -38.75 20.21
CA TRP A 373 -23.83 -38.65 18.98
C TRP A 373 -24.03 -37.20 18.52
N LEU A 374 -24.42 -36.30 19.43
CA LEU A 374 -24.50 -34.85 19.18
C LEU A 374 -23.14 -34.27 18.77
N LEU A 375 -22.07 -34.70 19.43
CA LEU A 375 -20.70 -34.31 19.09
C LEU A 375 -20.34 -34.75 17.66
N LEU A 376 -20.71 -35.96 17.24
CA LEU A 376 -20.48 -36.43 15.87
C LEU A 376 -21.35 -35.66 14.85
N CYS A 377 -22.64 -35.47 15.15
CA CYS A 377 -23.59 -34.78 14.28
C CYS A 377 -23.27 -33.32 14.01
N ILE A 378 -22.73 -32.62 15.00
CA ILE A 378 -22.41 -31.19 14.90
C ILE A 378 -20.92 -31.00 14.61
N GLY A 379 -20.08 -31.81 15.24
CA GLY A 379 -18.62 -31.75 15.13
C GLY A 379 -18.11 -32.16 13.76
N ILE A 380 -18.62 -33.24 13.15
CA ILE A 380 -18.17 -33.67 11.82
C ILE A 380 -18.51 -32.63 10.75
N PRO A 381 -19.75 -32.14 10.60
CA PRO A 381 -20.04 -31.12 9.59
C PRO A 381 -19.32 -29.80 9.87
N GLY A 382 -19.18 -29.41 11.14
CA GLY A 382 -18.37 -28.26 11.53
C GLY A 382 -16.90 -28.39 11.13
N LEU A 383 -16.30 -29.57 11.36
CA LEU A 383 -14.93 -29.87 10.97
C LEU A 383 -14.77 -29.90 9.44
N VAL A 384 -15.66 -30.60 8.72
CA VAL A 384 -15.68 -30.65 7.24
C VAL A 384 -15.82 -29.24 6.67
N PHE A 385 -16.69 -28.42 7.25
CA PHE A 385 -16.85 -27.02 6.86
C PHE A 385 -15.56 -26.22 7.02
N LEU A 386 -14.87 -26.36 8.15
CA LEU A 386 -13.60 -25.69 8.41
C LEU A 386 -12.51 -26.17 7.44
N ILE A 387 -12.41 -27.48 7.20
CA ILE A 387 -11.45 -28.08 6.26
C ILE A 387 -11.73 -27.60 4.84
N ALA A 388 -12.97 -27.66 4.36
CA ALA A 388 -13.36 -27.20 3.03
C ALA A 388 -13.07 -25.71 2.84
N ARG A 389 -13.38 -24.89 3.85
CA ARG A 389 -13.05 -23.45 3.86
C ARG A 389 -11.54 -23.21 3.81
N GLN A 390 -10.76 -23.98 4.55
CA GLN A 390 -9.31 -23.87 4.57
C GLN A 390 -8.68 -24.33 3.23
N ALA A 391 -9.15 -25.45 2.69
CA ALA A 391 -8.72 -25.96 1.39
C ALA A 391 -9.03 -24.96 0.25
N HIS A 392 -10.25 -24.41 0.23
CA HIS A 392 -10.64 -23.38 -0.75
C HIS A 392 -9.75 -22.14 -0.69
N ARG A 393 -9.44 -21.67 0.53
CA ARG A 393 -8.50 -20.56 0.75
C ARG A 393 -7.11 -20.88 0.22
N GLN A 394 -6.60 -22.09 0.48
CA GLN A 394 -5.30 -22.51 -0.01
C GLN A 394 -5.27 -22.65 -1.54
N MET A 395 -6.33 -23.19 -2.15
CA MET A 395 -6.43 -23.32 -3.60
C MET A 395 -6.44 -21.94 -4.28
N ARG A 396 -7.25 -21.00 -3.80
CA ARG A 396 -7.25 -19.62 -4.31
C ARG A 396 -5.89 -18.96 -4.15
N ALA A 397 -5.31 -19.05 -2.95
CA ALA A 397 -3.97 -18.51 -2.70
C ALA A 397 -2.91 -19.10 -3.66
N ARG A 398 -2.99 -20.41 -3.98
CA ARG A 398 -2.12 -21.05 -4.96
C ARG A 398 -2.39 -20.57 -6.39
N GLN A 399 -3.66 -20.45 -6.80
CA GLN A 399 -4.03 -19.97 -8.12
C GLN A 399 -3.54 -18.54 -8.33
N HIS A 400 -3.80 -17.63 -7.39
CA HIS A 400 -3.29 -16.25 -7.48
C HIS A 400 -1.77 -16.19 -7.47
N ARG A 401 -1.07 -17.04 -6.69
CA ARG A 401 0.40 -17.12 -6.77
C ARG A 401 0.86 -17.51 -8.17
N ARG A 402 0.19 -18.46 -8.82
CA ARG A 402 0.49 -18.86 -10.20
C ARG A 402 0.23 -17.73 -11.19
N ASP A 403 -0.92 -17.08 -11.08
CA ASP A 403 -1.30 -15.97 -11.95
C ASP A 403 -0.34 -14.77 -11.78
N ARG A 404 0.06 -14.44 -10.53
CA ARG A 404 1.12 -13.45 -10.25
C ARG A 404 2.43 -13.83 -10.90
N GLN A 405 2.89 -15.07 -10.70
CA GLN A 405 4.13 -15.55 -11.29
C GLN A 405 4.09 -15.51 -12.82
N ALA A 406 2.94 -15.84 -13.43
CA ALA A 406 2.75 -15.74 -14.87
C ALA A 406 2.78 -14.28 -15.36
N ALA A 407 2.05 -13.38 -14.71
CA ALA A 407 2.04 -11.95 -15.02
C ALA A 407 3.42 -11.31 -14.82
N GLN A 408 4.12 -11.67 -13.74
CA GLN A 408 5.47 -11.22 -13.45
C GLN A 408 6.46 -11.71 -14.49
N ARG A 409 6.42 -12.99 -14.89
CA ARG A 409 7.25 -13.50 -16.00
C ARG A 409 6.94 -12.79 -17.32
N ALA A 410 5.67 -12.56 -17.62
CA ALA A 410 5.25 -11.82 -18.81
C ALA A 410 5.80 -10.39 -18.79
N ARG A 411 5.67 -9.67 -17.67
CA ARG A 411 6.25 -8.35 -17.47
C ARG A 411 7.77 -8.38 -17.63
N LEU A 412 8.49 -9.23 -16.90
CA LEU A 412 9.96 -9.33 -16.97
C LEU A 412 10.46 -9.71 -18.37
N SER A 413 9.69 -10.47 -19.15
CA SER A 413 10.07 -10.76 -20.55
C SER A 413 10.12 -9.52 -21.46
N GLN A 414 9.42 -8.43 -21.09
CA GLN A 414 9.47 -7.17 -21.82
C GLN A 414 10.80 -6.44 -21.61
N ALA A 415 11.57 -6.78 -20.56
CA ALA A 415 12.87 -6.16 -20.27
C ALA A 415 13.91 -6.31 -21.39
N LYS A 416 13.69 -7.21 -22.36
CA LYS A 416 14.51 -7.35 -23.58
C LYS A 416 14.34 -6.18 -24.55
N ARG A 417 13.21 -5.47 -24.50
CA ARG A 417 12.86 -4.40 -25.43
C ARG A 417 13.40 -3.07 -24.92
N CYS A 418 13.73 -2.15 -25.83
CA CYS A 418 14.19 -0.82 -25.43
C CYS A 418 13.04 -0.02 -24.82
N HIS A 419 13.24 0.49 -23.61
CA HIS A 419 12.29 1.36 -22.91
C HIS A 419 12.78 2.81 -22.79
N CYS A 420 13.92 3.14 -23.40
CA CYS A 420 14.56 4.43 -23.23
C CYS A 420 13.66 5.61 -23.56
N TRP A 421 12.72 5.53 -24.50
CA TRP A 421 11.83 6.65 -24.84
C TRP A 421 10.58 6.76 -23.96
N GLN A 422 10.21 5.68 -23.27
CA GLN A 422 8.97 5.59 -22.51
C GLN A 422 9.17 5.96 -21.05
N VAL A 423 10.35 5.65 -20.50
CA VAL A 423 10.61 5.78 -19.07
C VAL A 423 11.95 6.46 -18.82
N ARG A 424 11.99 7.29 -17.78
CA ARG A 424 13.22 7.91 -17.25
C ARG A 424 13.86 7.08 -16.15
N SER A 425 13.10 6.16 -15.56
CA SER A 425 13.56 5.34 -14.44
C SER A 425 12.84 4.00 -14.38
N ILE A 426 13.55 2.98 -13.94
CA ILE A 426 13.07 1.59 -13.82
C ILE A 426 13.48 1.07 -12.45
N SER A 427 12.62 0.31 -11.76
CA SER A 427 12.87 -0.16 -10.40
C SER A 427 12.50 -1.63 -10.20
N GLY A 428 13.08 -2.26 -9.16
CA GLY A 428 12.78 -3.61 -8.72
C GLY A 428 13.31 -4.68 -9.66
N GLU A 429 12.66 -5.85 -9.70
CA GLU A 429 13.12 -6.98 -10.53
C GLU A 429 13.18 -6.66 -12.04
N PHE A 430 12.33 -5.77 -12.52
CA PHE A 430 12.37 -5.35 -13.93
C PHE A 430 13.63 -4.53 -14.22
N ALA A 431 14.12 -3.74 -13.26
CA ALA A 431 15.39 -3.02 -13.38
C ALA A 431 16.55 -4.01 -13.54
N VAL A 432 16.63 -5.02 -12.66
CA VAL A 432 17.64 -6.08 -12.72
C VAL A 432 17.60 -6.80 -14.07
N GLU A 433 16.41 -7.20 -14.52
CA GLU A 433 16.30 -7.94 -15.78
C GLU A 433 16.59 -7.05 -17.00
N TYR A 434 16.22 -5.77 -16.96
CA TYR A 434 16.52 -4.82 -18.04
C TYR A 434 18.02 -4.52 -18.12
N GLU A 435 18.68 -4.34 -16.98
CA GLU A 435 20.13 -4.22 -16.90
C GLU A 435 20.80 -5.45 -17.50
N ARG A 436 20.40 -6.65 -17.06
CA ARG A 436 21.02 -7.92 -17.50
C ARG A 436 20.76 -8.24 -18.97
N GLN A 437 19.55 -7.96 -19.48
CA GLN A 437 19.13 -8.41 -20.81
C GLN A 437 19.25 -7.34 -21.90
N HIS A 438 19.32 -6.05 -21.53
CA HIS A 438 19.27 -4.96 -22.49
C HIS A 438 20.44 -3.98 -22.40
N LEU A 439 20.98 -3.70 -21.21
CA LEU A 439 22.09 -2.75 -21.07
C LEU A 439 23.45 -3.42 -21.31
N HIS A 440 24.35 -2.71 -21.98
CA HIS A 440 25.77 -3.08 -22.01
C HIS A 440 26.49 -2.40 -20.85
N PRO A 441 27.24 -3.14 -20.02
CA PRO A 441 28.05 -2.53 -18.95
C PRO A 441 29.04 -1.52 -19.54
N GLU A 442 29.08 -0.33 -18.96
CA GLU A 442 30.00 0.73 -19.33
C GLU A 442 31.04 0.89 -18.21
N ALA A 443 32.31 1.10 -18.57
CA ALA A 443 33.34 1.35 -17.57
C ALA A 443 33.02 2.66 -16.83
N SER A 444 32.73 2.58 -15.53
CA SER A 444 32.38 3.75 -14.75
C SER A 444 33.63 4.56 -14.41
N PRO A 445 33.72 5.85 -14.78
CA PRO A 445 34.61 6.75 -14.07
C PRO A 445 34.20 6.80 -12.58
N PRO A 446 35.11 7.19 -11.68
CA PRO A 446 34.76 7.39 -10.28
C PRO A 446 33.62 8.41 -10.19
N LEU A 447 32.53 8.01 -9.54
CA LEU A 447 31.39 8.90 -9.33
C LEU A 447 31.79 10.00 -8.32
N PRO A 448 31.41 11.26 -8.55
CA PRO A 448 31.79 12.39 -7.70
C PRO A 448 31.26 12.31 -6.26
N VAL A 449 30.23 11.48 -6.02
CA VAL A 449 29.63 11.29 -4.69
C VAL A 449 29.39 9.81 -4.42
N ALA A 450 29.55 9.41 -3.16
CA ALA A 450 29.15 8.10 -2.69
C ALA A 450 27.62 7.97 -2.80
N LEU A 451 27.16 7.18 -3.76
CA LEU A 451 25.75 6.83 -3.90
C LEU A 451 25.39 5.68 -2.94
N PRO A 452 24.13 5.56 -2.52
CA PRO A 452 23.68 4.41 -1.73
C PRO A 452 23.83 3.12 -2.55
N GLY A 453 24.46 2.11 -1.96
CA GLY A 453 24.67 0.80 -2.59
C GLY A 453 25.83 0.76 -3.60
N THR A 454 25.91 -0.32 -4.37
CA THR A 454 26.84 -0.44 -5.49
C THR A 454 26.24 0.22 -6.72
N ALA A 455 26.95 1.23 -7.24
CA ALA A 455 26.55 1.98 -8.43
C ALA A 455 27.37 1.54 -9.64
N GLY A 456 26.70 1.37 -10.77
CA GLY A 456 27.28 1.02 -12.06
C GLY A 456 26.75 1.92 -13.17
N LEU A 457 27.31 1.76 -14.37
CA LEU A 457 26.81 2.40 -15.58
C LEU A 457 26.48 1.34 -16.63
N GLY A 458 25.35 1.53 -17.29
CA GLY A 458 24.92 0.72 -18.41
C GLY A 458 24.53 1.60 -19.59
N ARG A 459 24.87 1.17 -20.81
CA ARG A 459 24.49 1.87 -22.04
C ARG A 459 23.44 1.09 -22.80
N CYS A 460 22.39 1.78 -23.25
CA CYS A 460 21.41 1.19 -24.14
C CYS A 460 22.00 1.03 -25.56
N PRO A 461 22.06 -0.19 -26.13
CA PRO A 461 22.60 -0.39 -27.48
C PRO A 461 21.75 0.28 -28.57
N THR A 462 20.45 0.43 -28.33
CA THR A 462 19.51 0.99 -29.31
C THR A 462 19.62 2.50 -29.40
N THR A 463 19.54 3.20 -28.27
CA THR A 463 19.47 4.67 -28.23
C THR A 463 20.80 5.35 -27.89
N GLY A 464 21.77 4.59 -27.38
CA GLY A 464 23.02 5.13 -26.84
C GLY A 464 22.87 5.81 -25.48
N ALA A 465 21.66 5.88 -24.92
CA ALA A 465 21.40 6.52 -23.64
C ALA A 465 22.19 5.83 -22.52
N LEU A 466 22.84 6.63 -21.68
CA LEU A 466 23.53 6.17 -20.49
C LEU A 466 22.53 6.01 -19.34
N TRP A 467 22.67 4.93 -18.58
CA TRP A 467 21.86 4.61 -17.42
C TRP A 467 22.77 4.48 -16.20
N LEU A 468 22.42 5.16 -15.13
CA LEU A 468 22.97 4.91 -13.80
C LEU A 468 22.25 3.70 -13.23
N THR A 469 23.03 2.69 -12.86
CA THR A 469 22.53 1.45 -12.24
C THR A 469 22.86 1.47 -10.77
N LEU A 470 21.90 1.10 -9.93
CA LEU A 470 22.04 1.02 -8.49
C LEU A 470 21.52 -0.35 -8.09
N ASP A 471 22.40 -1.16 -7.52
CA ASP A 471 22.03 -2.46 -7.02
C ASP A 471 21.04 -2.35 -5.86
N ALA A 472 20.35 -3.45 -5.62
CA ALA A 472 19.47 -3.59 -4.46
C ALA A 472 20.24 -3.29 -3.17
N ASP A 473 19.83 -2.22 -2.48
CA ASP A 473 20.22 -1.90 -1.11
C ASP A 473 19.65 -2.94 -0.11
N ASP A 474 19.84 -2.71 1.19
CA ASP A 474 19.21 -3.53 2.26
C ASP A 474 17.67 -3.56 2.16
N ALA A 475 17.06 -2.61 1.44
CA ALA A 475 15.62 -2.58 1.14
C ALA A 475 15.25 -3.34 -0.16
N GLY A 476 16.22 -3.94 -0.85
CA GLY A 476 16.01 -4.90 -1.92
C GLY A 476 15.67 -4.32 -3.29
N LYS A 477 15.92 -3.03 -3.54
CA LYS A 477 15.43 -2.36 -4.77
C LYS A 477 16.56 -1.97 -5.72
N ALA A 478 16.74 -2.77 -6.76
CA ALA A 478 17.52 -2.31 -7.90
C ALA A 478 16.82 -1.11 -8.58
N LEU A 479 17.60 -0.12 -9.01
CA LEU A 479 17.11 1.09 -9.65
C LEU A 479 17.99 1.45 -10.84
N LEU A 480 17.34 1.79 -11.96
CA LEU A 480 17.98 2.33 -13.14
C LEU A 480 17.45 3.74 -13.40
N LEU A 481 18.36 4.69 -13.59
CA LEU A 481 18.04 6.08 -13.91
C LEU A 481 18.63 6.44 -15.26
N ARG A 482 17.79 6.89 -16.18
CA ARG A 482 18.19 7.26 -17.54
C ARG A 482 18.82 8.66 -17.52
N GLY A 483 19.99 8.77 -18.14
CA GLY A 483 20.66 10.03 -18.39
C GLY A 483 20.03 10.79 -19.56
N THR A 484 20.77 11.77 -20.06
CA THR A 484 20.38 12.49 -21.28
C THR A 484 20.46 11.57 -22.50
N THR A 485 19.44 11.59 -23.35
CA THR A 485 19.51 10.91 -24.65
C THR A 485 20.40 11.70 -25.60
N PRO A 486 21.26 11.06 -26.40
CA PRO A 486 22.05 11.75 -27.40
C PRO A 486 21.14 12.49 -28.40
N PRO A 487 21.49 13.73 -28.80
CA PRO A 487 20.64 14.57 -29.65
C PRO A 487 20.36 13.97 -31.04
N GLU A 488 21.23 13.09 -31.55
CA GLU A 488 21.08 12.48 -32.88
C GLU A 488 19.91 11.48 -33.00
N ASN A 489 19.30 11.06 -31.89
CA ASN A 489 18.24 10.05 -31.88
C ASN A 489 16.85 10.60 -31.51
N GLU A 490 16.65 11.93 -31.42
CA GLU A 490 15.35 12.55 -31.11
C GLU A 490 14.31 12.51 -32.25
N SER A 491 14.40 11.56 -33.18
CA SER A 491 13.28 11.27 -34.08
C SER A 491 12.13 10.66 -33.26
N LYS A 492 11.20 11.52 -32.82
CA LYS A 492 9.99 11.17 -32.08
C LYS A 492 9.36 9.89 -32.66
N PRO A 493 9.30 8.77 -31.93
CA PRO A 493 8.37 7.72 -32.30
C PRO A 493 6.95 8.31 -32.24
N GLU A 494 6.15 8.06 -33.28
CA GLU A 494 4.72 8.37 -33.25
C GLU A 494 4.10 7.74 -31.99
N PRO A 495 3.20 8.45 -31.29
CA PRO A 495 2.63 7.98 -30.02
C PRO A 495 1.74 6.75 -30.27
N GLY A 496 2.35 5.57 -30.29
CA GLY A 496 1.66 4.29 -30.16
C GLY A 496 1.13 4.18 -28.74
N GLY A 497 -0.19 4.25 -28.63
CA GLY A 497 -1.04 4.12 -27.43
C GLY A 497 -0.38 3.66 -26.12
N LEU A 498 -0.57 4.49 -25.09
CA LEU A 498 -0.47 4.11 -23.68
C LEU A 498 -1.24 2.81 -23.43
N TYR A 499 -0.53 1.78 -22.96
CA TYR A 499 -1.12 0.71 -22.16
C TYR A 499 -0.60 0.88 -20.74
N ILE A 500 -1.51 1.24 -19.84
CA ILE A 500 -1.38 1.11 -18.39
C ILE A 500 -1.68 -0.35 -18.03
#